data_AF-A0A2S5SV20-F1
#
_entry.id   AF-A0A2S5SV20-F1
#
_cell.length_a   1.000
_cell.length_b   1.000
_cell.length_c   1.000
_cell.angle_alpha   90.00
_cell.angle_beta   90.00
_cell.angle_gamma   90.00
#
_symmetry.space_group_name_H-M   'P 1'
#
loop_
_entity.id
_entity.type
_entity.pdbx_description
1 polymer ?
#
loop_
_entity_poly.entity_id
_entity_poly.type
_entity_poly.pdbx_seq_one_letter_code
_entity_poly.pdbx_strand_id
1 'polypeptide(L)'
;MSTTTNPRKRAIRVEVGTDARSYVSDGQRVTLVPLTIKRRQNRKLLIPPTPESAAATAGGLDAPMIKTLGKAFYWKRLLEEGRYPTTTDLARALKLEPGWVAEVLRLTLLAPDIVEAILDGRQPRHLNLHTLRGRQDLLPRDWGEQRRLLGFPSA
;
A
#
# COMPACT_ATOMS: atom_id res chain seq x y z
N MET A 1 9.45 45.58 37.01
CA MET A 1 10.28 44.50 36.42
C MET A 1 9.38 43.67 35.52
N SER A 2 9.40 43.95 34.21
CA SER A 2 8.50 43.35 33.23
C SER A 2 9.06 42.01 32.74
N THR A 3 8.31 40.93 32.91
CA THR A 3 8.67 39.60 32.39
C THR A 3 8.17 39.43 30.96
N THR A 4 9.11 39.42 30.01
CA THR A 4 8.87 39.14 28.58
C THR A 4 8.28 37.74 28.39
N THR A 5 7.05 37.67 27.87
CA THR A 5 6.40 36.41 27.47
C THR A 5 6.93 35.94 26.12
N ASN A 6 7.53 34.75 26.09
CA ASN A 6 8.12 34.14 24.90
C ASN A 6 7.05 33.43 24.03
N PRO A 7 6.84 33.83 22.76
CA PRO A 7 5.74 33.35 21.90
C PRO A 7 5.94 31.94 21.29
N ARG A 8 6.98 31.18 21.67
CA ARG A 8 7.30 29.87 21.06
C ARG A 8 6.60 28.65 21.68
N LYS A 9 5.69 28.80 22.65
CA LYS A 9 4.85 27.68 23.11
C LYS A 9 3.56 27.64 22.29
N ARG A 10 3.62 27.06 21.08
CA ARG A 10 2.42 26.59 20.40
C ARG A 10 1.78 25.53 21.30
N ALA A 11 0.72 25.89 22.00
CA ALA A 11 -0.03 24.99 22.84
C ALA A 11 -0.58 23.86 21.94
N ILE A 12 -0.05 22.65 22.13
CA ILE A 12 -0.63 21.45 21.51
C ILE A 12 -1.99 21.28 22.19
N ARG A 13 -3.08 21.57 21.47
CA ARG A 13 -4.43 21.29 21.93
C ARG A 13 -4.74 19.84 21.55
N VAL A 14 -4.77 18.98 22.56
CA VAL A 14 -5.18 17.57 22.39
C VAL A 14 -6.69 17.52 22.57
N GLU A 15 -7.42 17.28 21.48
CA GLU A 15 -8.84 17.00 21.51
C GLU A 15 -9.05 15.48 21.49
N VAL A 16 -9.75 14.96 22.49
CA VAL A 16 -10.14 13.55 22.55
C VAL A 16 -11.42 13.40 21.73
N GLY A 17 -11.28 13.10 20.45
CA GLY A 17 -12.40 12.67 19.59
C GLY A 17 -12.57 11.16 19.65
N THR A 18 -13.80 10.68 19.80
CA THR A 18 -14.15 9.25 19.78
C THR A 18 -14.22 8.66 18.38
N ASP A 19 -14.31 9.50 17.35
CA ASP A 19 -14.46 9.06 15.97
C ASP A 19 -13.15 9.19 15.16
N ALA A 20 -12.82 8.12 14.43
CA ALA A 20 -11.75 8.11 13.45
C ALA A 20 -12.11 9.08 12.30
N ARG A 21 -11.63 10.32 12.40
CA ARG A 21 -11.84 11.31 11.34
C ARG A 21 -11.07 10.89 10.09
N SER A 22 -11.79 10.54 9.03
CA SER A 22 -11.23 10.27 7.71
C SER A 22 -10.77 11.59 7.08
N TYR A 23 -9.47 11.70 6.79
CA TYR A 23 -8.91 12.85 6.09
C TYR A 23 -8.10 12.34 4.89
N VAL A 24 -8.74 12.31 3.72
CA VAL A 24 -8.03 12.34 2.44
C VAL A 24 -7.67 13.81 2.19
N SER A 25 -6.38 14.14 2.20
CA SER A 25 -5.91 15.48 1.85
C SER A 25 -5.30 15.44 0.45
N ASP A 26 -5.95 16.08 -0.51
CA ASP A 26 -5.36 16.43 -1.82
C ASP A 26 -4.71 15.25 -2.59
N GLY A 27 -5.33 14.06 -2.56
CA GLY A 27 -4.82 12.87 -3.24
C GLY A 27 -3.59 12.22 -2.60
N GLN A 28 -3.09 12.75 -1.47
CA GLN A 28 -2.07 12.11 -0.66
C GLN A 28 -2.68 11.25 0.46
N ARG A 29 -2.11 10.06 0.65
CA ARG A 29 -2.48 9.16 1.75
C ARG A 29 -1.94 9.74 3.06
N VAL A 30 -2.85 10.04 3.99
CA VAL A 30 -2.50 10.43 5.36
C VAL A 30 -2.86 9.26 6.28
N THR A 31 -1.84 8.65 6.90
CA THR A 31 -2.04 7.55 7.86
C THR A 31 -2.08 8.12 9.28
N LEU A 32 -3.25 8.14 9.90
CA LEU A 32 -3.38 8.43 11.32
C LEU A 32 -3.12 7.14 12.11
N VAL A 33 -2.02 7.13 12.87
CA VAL A 33 -1.69 6.05 13.80
C VAL A 33 -2.11 6.49 15.20
N PRO A 34 -3.20 5.95 15.78
CA PRO A 34 -3.58 6.29 17.15
C PRO A 34 -2.51 5.70 18.08
N LEU A 35 -1.65 6.57 18.61
CA LEU A 35 -0.55 6.20 19.50
C LEU A 35 -0.84 6.72 20.90
N THR A 36 -0.64 5.85 21.90
CA THR A 36 -0.73 6.29 23.31
C THR A 36 0.66 6.65 23.79
N ILE A 37 0.87 7.90 24.20
CA ILE A 37 2.13 8.35 24.80
C ILE A 37 1.99 8.27 26.32
N LYS A 38 2.72 7.35 26.97
CA LYS A 38 2.88 7.31 28.43
C LYS A 38 4.25 7.88 28.83
N ARG A 39 4.40 8.34 30.06
CA ARG A 39 5.69 8.78 30.62
C ARG A 39 6.11 7.84 31.74
N ARG A 40 7.35 7.32 31.69
CA ARG A 40 7.98 6.56 32.78
C ARG A 40 9.27 7.28 33.15
N GLN A 41 9.27 7.94 34.31
CA GLN A 41 10.35 8.82 34.77
C GLN A 41 10.70 9.89 33.70
N ASN A 42 11.95 9.91 33.21
CA ASN A 42 12.43 10.84 32.19
C ASN A 42 12.29 10.33 30.75
N ARG A 43 11.57 9.23 30.51
CA ARG A 43 11.38 8.67 29.16
C ARG A 43 9.92 8.70 28.72
N LYS A 44 9.70 9.00 27.43
CA LYS A 44 8.41 8.86 26.75
C LYS A 44 8.29 7.43 26.22
N LEU A 45 7.18 6.76 26.52
CA LEU A 45 6.82 5.45 26.01
C LEU A 45 5.72 5.62 24.96
N LEU A 46 5.98 5.16 23.74
CA LEU A 46 5.00 5.11 22.66
C LEU A 46 4.39 3.72 22.64
N ILE A 47 3.07 3.61 22.80
CA ILE A 47 2.35 2.34 22.77
C ILE A 47 1.54 2.29 21.46
N PRO A 48 1.79 1.30 20.59
CA PRO A 48 1.03 1.10 19.36
C PRO A 48 -0.41 0.61 19.67
N PRO A 49 -1.37 0.83 18.76
CA PRO A 49 -2.75 0.38 18.94
C PRO A 49 -2.87 -1.15 18.83
N THR A 50 -3.83 -1.72 19.55
CA THR A 50 -4.09 -3.18 19.66
C THR A 50 -4.60 -3.75 18.32
N PRO A 51 -4.27 -5.03 17.97
CA PRO A 51 -4.60 -5.64 16.66
C PRO A 51 -6.10 -5.80 16.33
N GLU A 52 -7.00 -5.55 17.28
CA GLU A 52 -8.43 -5.87 17.21
C GLU A 52 -9.22 -4.97 16.24
N SER A 53 -8.58 -3.94 15.68
CA SER A 53 -9.16 -3.13 14.62
C SER A 53 -8.80 -3.71 13.25
N ALA A 54 -9.46 -4.80 12.83
CA ALA A 54 -9.36 -5.32 11.46
C ALA A 54 -9.77 -4.28 10.39
N ALA A 55 -10.56 -3.27 10.77
CA ALA A 55 -10.84 -2.10 9.93
C ALA A 55 -9.65 -1.14 9.78
N ALA A 56 -8.65 -1.20 10.67
CA ALA A 56 -7.44 -0.38 10.65
C ALA A 56 -6.27 -1.02 9.89
N THR A 57 -6.44 -2.20 9.30
CA THR A 57 -5.40 -2.86 8.46
C THR A 57 -5.71 -2.77 6.97
N ALA A 58 -6.96 -2.47 6.58
CA ALA A 58 -7.35 -2.25 5.19
C ALA A 58 -6.69 -0.98 4.63
N GLY A 59 -6.08 -1.11 3.45
CA GLY A 59 -5.37 -0.06 2.73
C GLY A 59 -6.30 0.94 2.05
N GLY A 60 -7.54 0.55 1.76
CA GLY A 60 -8.46 1.31 0.92
C GLY A 60 -8.12 1.19 -0.57
N LEU A 61 -9.02 1.68 -1.42
CA LEU A 61 -8.84 1.64 -2.88
C LEU A 61 -7.60 2.40 -3.33
N ASP A 62 -6.73 1.72 -4.07
CA ASP A 62 -5.50 2.28 -4.64
C ASP A 62 -5.62 2.30 -6.16
N ALA A 63 -6.08 3.43 -6.71
CA ALA A 63 -6.34 3.56 -8.14
C ALA A 63 -5.10 3.27 -9.03
N PRO A 64 -3.88 3.74 -8.70
CA PRO A 64 -2.67 3.34 -9.43
C PRO A 64 -2.43 1.84 -9.45
N MET A 65 -2.61 1.15 -8.31
CA MET A 65 -2.42 -0.30 -8.21
C MET A 65 -3.47 -1.06 -9.02
N ILE A 66 -4.74 -0.67 -8.90
CA ILE A 66 -5.86 -1.25 -9.66
C ILE A 66 -5.64 -1.06 -11.17
N LYS A 67 -5.27 0.14 -11.61
CA LYS A 67 -4.98 0.41 -13.03
C LYS A 67 -3.83 -0.45 -13.55
N THR A 68 -2.80 -0.66 -12.72
CA THR A 68 -1.65 -1.48 -13.13
C THR A 68 -2.00 -2.96 -13.22
N LEU A 69 -2.84 -3.48 -12.31
CA LEU A 69 -3.40 -4.83 -12.44
C LEU A 69 -4.22 -4.97 -13.73
N GLY A 70 -5.09 -4.00 -14.03
CA GLY A 70 -5.84 -3.99 -15.29
C GLY A 70 -4.94 -4.04 -16.52
N LYS A 71 -3.85 -3.25 -16.53
CA LYS A 71 -2.83 -3.31 -17.60
C LYS A 71 -2.17 -4.68 -17.70
N ALA A 72 -1.83 -5.31 -16.58
CA ALA A 72 -1.19 -6.63 -16.55
C ALA A 72 -2.04 -7.68 -17.29
N PHE A 73 -3.33 -7.79 -16.93
CA PHE A 73 -4.24 -8.74 -17.56
C PHE A 73 -4.54 -8.38 -19.03
N TYR A 74 -4.71 -7.09 -19.33
CA TYR A 74 -4.91 -6.65 -20.71
C TYR A 74 -3.71 -6.96 -21.61
N TRP A 75 -2.48 -6.69 -21.14
CA TRP A 75 -1.26 -6.99 -21.89
C TRP A 75 -1.01 -8.48 -22.05
N LYS A 76 -1.28 -9.27 -21.01
CA LYS A 76 -1.25 -10.73 -21.11
C LYS A 76 -2.19 -11.22 -22.21
N ARG A 77 -3.43 -10.72 -22.24
CA ARG A 77 -4.38 -11.04 -23.30
C ARG A 77 -3.88 -10.68 -24.70
N LEU A 78 -3.27 -9.50 -24.88
CA LEU A 78 -2.71 -9.10 -26.17
C LEU A 78 -1.59 -10.05 -26.66
N LEU A 79 -0.81 -10.60 -25.73
CA LEU A 79 0.22 -11.60 -26.04
C LEU A 79 -0.42 -12.96 -26.38
N GLU A 80 -1.42 -13.39 -25.61
CA GLU A 80 -2.14 -14.65 -25.83
C GLU A 80 -2.94 -14.66 -27.15
N GLU A 81 -3.50 -13.52 -27.54
CA GLU A 81 -4.18 -13.33 -28.84
C GLU A 81 -3.18 -13.23 -30.01
N GLY A 82 -1.87 -13.26 -29.75
CA GLY A 82 -0.83 -13.14 -30.78
C GLY A 82 -0.76 -11.75 -31.42
N ARG A 83 -1.40 -10.72 -30.83
CA ARG A 83 -1.35 -9.34 -31.33
C ARG A 83 0.08 -8.78 -31.29
N TYR A 84 0.87 -9.25 -30.33
CA TYR A 84 2.31 -9.01 -30.24
C TYR A 84 3.03 -10.36 -30.07
N PRO A 85 4.09 -10.64 -30.85
CA PRO A 85 4.79 -11.93 -30.77
C PRO A 85 5.54 -12.15 -29.47
N THR A 86 6.11 -11.08 -28.90
CA THR A 86 6.91 -11.14 -27.68
C THR A 86 6.62 -9.97 -26.75
N THR A 87 6.99 -10.14 -25.47
CA THR A 87 6.97 -9.05 -24.48
C THR A 87 7.81 -7.85 -24.92
N THR A 88 8.92 -8.08 -25.60
CA THR A 88 9.80 -7.01 -26.12
C THR A 88 9.13 -6.22 -27.24
N ASP A 89 8.38 -6.89 -28.12
CA ASP A 89 7.62 -6.22 -29.18
C ASP A 89 6.46 -5.39 -28.62
N LEU A 90 5.77 -5.92 -27.60
CA LEU A 90 4.77 -5.17 -26.84
C LEU A 90 5.39 -3.92 -26.19
N ALA A 91 6.54 -4.06 -25.53
CA ALA A 91 7.23 -2.95 -24.89
C ALA A 91 7.63 -1.87 -25.91
N ARG A 92 8.18 -2.29 -27.06
CA ARG A 92 8.53 -1.39 -28.17
C ARG A 92 7.30 -0.65 -28.70
N ALA A 93 6.20 -1.36 -28.92
CA ALA A 93 4.95 -0.77 -29.41
C ALA A 93 4.36 0.27 -28.44
N LEU A 94 4.46 0.00 -27.14
CA LEU A 94 4.00 0.91 -26.09
C LEU A 94 5.01 2.01 -25.73
N LYS A 95 6.22 1.99 -26.32
CA LYS A 95 7.35 2.89 -25.99
C LYS A 95 7.72 2.84 -24.50
N LEU A 96 7.73 1.63 -23.95
CA LEU A 96 8.04 1.36 -22.55
C LEU A 96 9.36 0.58 -22.44
N GLU A 97 9.97 0.66 -21.27
CA GLU A 97 11.12 -0.17 -20.94
C GLU A 97 10.69 -1.65 -20.79
N PRO A 98 11.38 -2.61 -21.44
CA PRO A 98 11.00 -4.03 -21.41
C PRO A 98 10.88 -4.63 -20.00
N GLY A 99 11.79 -4.28 -19.10
CA GLY A 99 11.77 -4.68 -17.69
C GLY A 99 10.51 -4.20 -16.97
N TRP A 100 10.05 -2.98 -17.23
CA TRP A 100 8.79 -2.47 -16.68
C TRP A 100 7.58 -3.25 -17.18
N VAL A 101 7.55 -3.61 -18.47
CA VAL A 101 6.48 -4.46 -19.02
C VAL A 101 6.51 -5.85 -18.37
N ALA A 102 7.69 -6.42 -18.18
CA ALA A 102 7.85 -7.68 -17.46
C ALA A 102 7.41 -7.58 -15.99
N GLU A 103 7.76 -6.50 -15.27
CA GLU A 103 7.31 -6.21 -13.90
C GLU A 103 5.78 -6.24 -13.80
N VAL A 104 5.10 -5.58 -14.75
CA VAL A 104 3.64 -5.48 -14.78
C VAL A 104 3.01 -6.84 -15.15
N LEU A 105 3.53 -7.54 -16.15
CA LEU A 105 3.00 -8.86 -16.54
C LEU A 105 3.11 -9.90 -15.42
N ARG A 106 4.14 -9.83 -14.58
CA ARG A 106 4.27 -10.70 -13.39
C ARG A 106 3.11 -10.55 -12.39
N LEU A 107 2.42 -9.40 -12.38
CA LEU A 107 1.25 -9.22 -11.51
C LEU A 107 0.10 -10.17 -11.86
N THR A 108 0.08 -10.74 -13.07
CA THR A 108 -0.90 -11.77 -13.45
C THR A 108 -0.67 -13.12 -12.76
N LEU A 109 0.45 -13.28 -12.04
CA LEU A 109 0.82 -14.47 -11.28
C LEU A 109 0.47 -14.36 -9.77
N LEU A 110 -0.14 -13.25 -9.36
CA LEU A 110 -0.61 -13.08 -7.98
C LEU A 110 -1.72 -14.08 -7.66
N ALA A 111 -1.78 -14.50 -6.40
CA ALA A 111 -2.88 -15.28 -5.89
C ALA A 111 -4.23 -14.56 -6.11
N PRO A 112 -5.31 -15.26 -6.52
CA PRO A 112 -6.58 -14.62 -6.86
C PRO A 112 -7.18 -13.76 -5.74
N ASP A 113 -7.11 -14.25 -4.50
CA ASP A 113 -7.59 -13.56 -3.30
C ASP A 113 -6.84 -12.25 -3.02
N ILE A 114 -5.55 -12.17 -3.40
CA ILE A 114 -4.76 -10.93 -3.31
C ILE A 114 -5.26 -9.92 -4.34
N VAL A 115 -5.52 -10.37 -5.57
CA VAL A 115 -6.08 -9.50 -6.64
C VAL A 115 -7.44 -8.96 -6.21
N GLU A 116 -8.34 -9.84 -5.74
CA GLU A 116 -9.66 -9.44 -5.24
C GLU A 116 -9.57 -8.44 -4.09
N ALA A 117 -8.70 -8.70 -3.10
CA ALA A 117 -8.52 -7.79 -1.99
C ALA A 117 -8.00 -6.41 -2.43
N ILE A 118 -7.14 -6.35 -3.44
CA ILE A 118 -6.67 -5.07 -4.01
C ILE A 118 -7.81 -4.33 -4.71
N LEU A 119 -8.64 -5.04 -5.48
CA LEU A 119 -9.79 -4.46 -6.17
C LEU A 119 -10.84 -3.94 -5.18
N ASP A 120 -11.02 -4.63 -4.06
CA ASP A 120 -11.96 -4.26 -2.99
C ASP A 120 -11.39 -3.23 -2.00
N GLY A 121 -10.11 -2.87 -2.09
CA GLY A 121 -9.46 -1.98 -1.13
C GLY A 121 -9.19 -2.63 0.24
N ARG A 122 -9.30 -3.96 0.34
CA ARG A 122 -9.08 -4.77 1.55
C ARG A 122 -7.62 -5.20 1.72
N GLN A 123 -6.74 -4.86 0.80
CA GLN A 123 -5.32 -5.22 0.88
C GLN A 123 -4.63 -4.59 2.10
N PRO A 124 -3.57 -5.20 2.67
CA PRO A 124 -2.84 -4.64 3.78
C PRO A 124 -2.27 -3.25 3.50
N ARG A 125 -2.32 -2.33 4.48
CA ARG A 125 -1.84 -0.93 4.34
C ARG A 125 -0.39 -0.76 3.88
N HIS A 126 0.48 -1.71 4.18
CA HIS A 126 1.89 -1.67 3.78
C HIS A 126 2.09 -2.11 2.32
N LEU A 127 1.09 -2.77 1.71
CA LEU A 127 1.15 -3.23 0.34
C LEU A 127 1.03 -2.05 -0.63
N ASN A 128 1.99 -1.94 -1.53
CA ASN A 128 2.02 -0.92 -2.57
C ASN A 128 2.56 -1.50 -3.88
N LEU A 129 2.46 -0.72 -4.96
CA LEU A 129 2.84 -1.18 -6.29
C LEU A 129 4.35 -1.45 -6.45
N HIS A 130 5.23 -0.87 -5.64
CA HIS A 130 6.66 -1.20 -5.68
C HIS A 130 6.92 -2.59 -5.12
N THR A 131 6.25 -2.93 -4.02
CA THR A 131 6.30 -4.28 -3.42
C THR A 131 5.75 -5.31 -4.41
N LEU A 132 4.57 -5.06 -5.00
CA LEU A 132 3.96 -6.00 -5.94
C LEU A 132 4.77 -6.24 -7.20
N ARG A 133 5.48 -5.23 -7.70
CA ARG A 133 6.35 -5.37 -8.88
C ARG A 133 7.67 -6.08 -8.58
N GLY A 134 7.95 -6.38 -7.31
CA GLY A 134 9.16 -7.05 -6.86
C GLY A 134 10.41 -6.16 -6.96
N ARG A 135 10.28 -4.86 -6.67
CA ARG A 135 11.41 -3.91 -6.67
C ARG A 135 12.35 -4.09 -5.48
N GLN A 136 11.81 -4.54 -4.35
CA GLN A 136 12.57 -4.84 -3.14
C GLN A 136 12.99 -6.30 -3.15
N ASP A 137 12.02 -7.20 -3.17
CA ASP A 137 12.22 -8.65 -3.25
C ASP A 137 11.33 -9.25 -4.34
N LEU A 138 11.84 -10.26 -5.04
CA LEU A 138 11.04 -10.99 -6.03
C LEU A 138 9.89 -11.71 -5.33
N LEU A 139 8.68 -11.57 -5.85
CA LEU A 139 7.53 -12.31 -5.33
C LEU A 139 7.69 -13.81 -5.63
N PRO A 140 7.47 -14.68 -4.64
CA PRO A 140 7.48 -16.11 -4.85
C PRO A 140 6.38 -16.51 -5.83
N ARG A 141 6.59 -17.63 -6.54
CA ARG A 141 5.58 -18.18 -7.46
C ARG A 141 4.50 -18.97 -6.72
N ASP A 142 4.83 -19.52 -5.56
CA ASP A 142 3.88 -20.22 -4.71
C ASP A 142 2.92 -19.22 -4.04
N TRP A 143 1.62 -19.48 -4.14
CA TRP A 143 0.60 -18.58 -3.59
C TRP A 143 0.56 -18.58 -2.06
N GLY A 144 0.91 -19.68 -1.39
CA GLY A 144 1.02 -19.73 0.06
C GLY A 144 2.16 -18.85 0.57
N GLU A 145 3.30 -18.89 -0.10
CA GLU A 145 4.43 -17.99 0.16
C GLU A 145 4.09 -16.53 -0.15
N GLN A 146 3.38 -16.25 -1.25
CA GLN A 146 2.92 -14.89 -1.57
C GLN A 146 2.05 -14.33 -0.45
N ARG A 147 1.05 -15.10 0.01
CA ARG A 147 0.15 -14.66 1.07
C ARG A 147 0.91 -14.35 2.34
N ARG A 148 1.82 -15.24 2.75
CA ARG A 148 2.67 -15.05 3.92
C ARG A 148 3.53 -13.80 3.83
N LEU A 149 4.21 -13.60 2.69
CA LEU A 149 5.09 -12.45 2.46
C LEU A 149 4.31 -11.12 2.43
N LEU A 150 3.13 -11.13 1.83
CA LEU A 150 2.31 -9.94 1.63
C LEU A 150 1.31 -9.67 2.77
N GLY A 151 1.32 -10.48 3.83
CA GLY A 151 0.46 -10.28 5.00
C GLY A 151 -1.01 -10.66 4.80
N PHE A 152 -1.29 -11.62 3.92
CA PHE A 152 -2.62 -12.21 3.72
C PHE A 152 -2.78 -13.49 4.54
N PRO A 153 -4.02 -13.81 4.99
CA PRO A 153 -4.30 -15.08 5.64
C PRO A 153 -3.96 -16.23 4.67
N SER A 154 -3.39 -17.31 5.20
CA SER A 154 -3.24 -18.54 4.41
C SER A 154 -4.62 -19.14 4.19
N ALA A 155 -4.95 -19.45 2.93
CA ALA A 155 -6.17 -20.16 2.57
C ALA A 155 -6.13 -21.61 3.05
#